data_AF-A0A377D9W1-F1
#
_entry.id   AF-A0A377D9W1-F1
#
_cell.length_a   1.000
_cell.length_b   1.000
_cell.length_c   1.000
_cell.angle_alpha   90.00
_cell.angle_beta   90.00
_cell.angle_gamma   90.00
#
_symmetry.space_group_name_H-M   'P 1'
#
loop_
_entity.id
_entity.type
_entity.pdbx_description
1 polymer ?
#
loop_
_entity_poly.entity_id
_entity_poly.type
_entity_poly.pdbx_seq_one_letter_code
_entity_poly.pdbx_strand_id
1 'polypeptide(L)'
;MLKVNTRNSLVVVVSMVMLLSTCTRWEPGSNPKGYEFINDIKGGVIPGEYIPAVDKGIQEQLKAGPLAGYPVVDMGIRLHFGSYHDVDSSELAFKLAASIAFKEGFKKAKPVLLEPIMKVEVETPEENTGDVIGDLSRRRGMPQRSGI
;
A
#
# COMPACT_ATOMS: atom_id res chain seq x y z
N MET A 1 -13.25 0.72 11.60
CA MET A 1 -13.19 2.19 11.72
C MET A 1 -11.96 2.54 12.56
N LEU A 2 -10.94 3.17 11.96
CA LEU A 2 -9.78 3.66 12.71
C LEU A 2 -10.14 5.04 13.27
N LYS A 3 -9.92 5.23 14.57
CA LYS A 3 -10.16 6.48 15.28
C LYS A 3 -8.82 6.91 15.86
N VAL A 4 -8.10 7.76 15.14
CA VAL A 4 -6.85 8.33 15.64
C VAL A 4 -7.22 9.41 16.65
N ASN A 5 -6.88 9.19 17.92
CA ASN A 5 -7.13 10.14 19.01
C ASN A 5 -5.79 10.73 19.48
N THR A 6 -5.48 11.93 19.02
CA THR A 6 -4.31 12.70 19.44
C THR A 6 -4.58 13.30 20.82
N ARG A 7 -3.76 12.94 21.82
CA ARG A 7 -3.98 13.18 23.27
C ARG A 7 -4.00 14.65 23.73
N ASN A 8 -3.67 15.63 22.87
CA ASN A 8 -3.74 17.06 23.20
C ASN A 8 -4.57 17.79 22.13
N SER A 9 -5.82 18.14 22.46
CA SER A 9 -6.73 19.11 21.82
C SER A 9 -6.94 19.13 20.29
N LEU A 10 -6.20 18.36 19.49
CA LEU A 10 -6.37 18.22 18.05
C LEU A 10 -7.31 17.05 17.78
N VAL A 11 -8.62 17.30 17.70
CA VAL A 11 -9.60 16.28 17.31
C VAL A 11 -9.66 16.21 15.78
N VAL A 12 -8.58 15.78 15.14
CA VAL A 12 -8.57 15.46 13.70
C VAL A 12 -8.84 13.96 13.55
N VAL A 13 -10.13 13.58 13.56
CA VAL A 13 -10.53 12.17 13.47
C VAL A 13 -10.61 11.77 12.01
N VAL A 14 -9.48 11.50 11.37
CA VAL A 14 -9.51 10.96 10.00
C VAL A 14 -9.89 9.49 10.06
N SER A 15 -11.11 9.16 9.64
CA SER A 15 -11.54 7.78 9.47
C SER A 15 -11.35 7.35 8.02
N MET A 16 -10.27 6.59 7.84
CA MET A 16 -9.93 5.96 6.57
C MET A 16 -10.33 4.49 6.64
N VAL A 17 -11.00 4.04 5.58
CA VAL A 17 -11.14 2.60 5.31
C VAL A 17 -10.13 2.28 4.24
N MET A 18 -9.16 1.44 4.62
CA MET A 18 -8.26 0.83 3.67
C MET A 18 -9.08 -0.22 2.92
N LEU A 19 -9.45 0.08 1.69
CA LEU A 19 -10.09 -0.89 0.82
C LEU A 19 -8.98 -1.77 0.28
N LEU A 20 -8.66 -2.82 1.04
CA LEU A 20 -8.01 -3.99 0.47
C LEU A 20 -9.03 -4.66 -0.44
N SER A 21 -9.28 -4.05 -1.60
CA SER A 21 -10.06 -4.68 -2.65
C SER A 21 -9.20 -5.84 -3.17
N THR A 22 -9.38 -6.99 -2.51
CA THR A 22 -9.11 -8.34 -2.99
C THR A 22 -7.72 -8.58 -3.57
N CYS A 23 -6.76 -8.91 -2.72
CA CYS A 23 -5.65 -9.78 -3.11
C CYS A 23 -5.83 -11.20 -2.52
N THR A 24 -7.06 -11.72 -2.55
CA THR A 24 -7.27 -13.16 -2.46
C THR A 24 -6.79 -13.76 -3.77
N ARG A 25 -5.54 -14.25 -3.75
CA ARG A 25 -4.86 -14.98 -4.84
C ARG A 25 -4.50 -14.10 -6.04
N TRP A 26 -3.28 -13.55 -5.99
CA TRP A 26 -2.65 -12.93 -7.15
C TRP A 26 -2.42 -14.02 -8.20
N GLU A 27 -3.17 -13.95 -9.29
CA GLU A 27 -2.72 -14.53 -10.54
C GLU A 27 -1.77 -13.51 -11.19
N PRO A 28 -0.55 -13.91 -11.60
CA PRO A 28 0.36 -13.01 -12.29
C PRO A 28 -0.27 -12.57 -13.62
N GLY A 29 -0.82 -11.35 -13.68
CA GLY A 29 -1.43 -10.82 -14.91
C GLY A 29 -2.51 -9.74 -14.74
N SER A 30 -3.10 -9.56 -13.55
CA SER A 30 -4.01 -8.43 -13.33
C SER A 30 -3.22 -7.18 -12.98
N ASN A 31 -3.26 -6.17 -13.87
CA ASN A 31 -2.61 -4.87 -13.73
C ASN A 31 -2.53 -4.39 -12.26
N PRO A 32 -1.35 -4.02 -11.75
CA PRO A 32 -1.24 -3.41 -10.43
C PRO A 32 -2.01 -2.09 -10.46
N LYS A 33 -3.19 -2.06 -9.85
CA LYS A 33 -3.88 -0.79 -9.57
C LYS A 33 -3.09 -0.14 -8.45
N GLY A 34 -2.02 0.57 -8.82
CA GLY A 34 -0.99 1.10 -7.94
C GLY A 34 -1.51 1.78 -6.67
N TYR A 35 -1.61 3.11 -6.66
CA TYR A 35 -2.17 3.84 -5.53
C TYR A 35 -3.46 4.53 -5.96
N GLU A 36 -4.55 4.30 -5.23
CA GLU A 36 -5.84 4.94 -5.47
C GLU A 36 -6.31 5.67 -4.20
N PHE A 37 -6.58 6.97 -4.31
CA PHE A 37 -7.15 7.79 -3.25
C PHE A 37 -8.58 8.18 -3.60
N ILE A 38 -9.56 7.70 -2.83
CA ILE A 38 -10.97 7.99 -3.00
C ILE A 38 -11.42 8.96 -1.91
N ASN A 39 -11.85 10.15 -2.31
CA ASN A 39 -12.51 11.10 -1.43
C ASN A 39 -14.02 10.83 -1.38
N ASP A 40 -14.50 10.28 -0.26
CA ASP A 40 -15.93 10.00 0.01
C ASP A 40 -16.43 10.86 1.20
N ILE A 41 -15.83 12.02 1.42
CA ILE A 41 -16.28 12.98 2.44
C ILE A 41 -17.65 13.54 2.04
N LYS A 42 -18.63 13.37 2.92
CA LYS A 42 -19.98 13.94 2.76
C LYS A 42 -20.16 15.14 3.69
N GLY A 43 -20.87 16.16 3.23
CA GLY A 43 -21.30 17.29 4.07
C GLY A 43 -20.21 18.30 4.45
N GLY A 44 -19.04 18.31 3.78
CA GLY A 44 -18.04 19.36 3.95
C GLY A 44 -17.35 19.40 5.31
N VAL A 45 -17.35 18.29 6.07
CA VAL A 45 -16.78 18.22 7.43
C VAL A 45 -15.27 18.47 7.46
N ILE A 46 -14.59 18.27 6.32
CA ILE A 46 -13.21 18.69 6.10
C ILE A 46 -13.21 19.64 4.90
N PRO A 47 -12.69 20.86 5.05
CA PRO A 47 -12.47 21.77 3.92
C PRO A 47 -11.65 21.10 2.81
N GLY A 48 -12.08 21.27 1.56
CA GLY A 48 -11.46 20.63 0.39
C GLY A 48 -9.96 20.96 0.22
N GLU A 49 -9.51 22.08 0.78
CA GLU A 49 -8.11 22.52 0.79
C GLU A 49 -7.17 21.61 1.59
N TYR A 50 -7.68 20.90 2.61
CA TYR A 50 -6.87 19.99 3.43
C TYR A 50 -6.81 18.57 2.88
N ILE A 51 -7.69 18.22 1.94
CA ILE A 51 -7.76 16.87 1.35
C ILE A 51 -6.45 16.49 0.63
N PRO A 52 -5.82 17.38 -0.18
CA PRO A 52 -4.51 17.11 -0.76
C PRO A 52 -3.41 16.88 0.28
N ALA A 53 -3.50 17.50 1.46
CA ALA A 53 -2.51 17.34 2.53
C ALA A 53 -2.61 15.96 3.20
N VAL A 54 -3.83 15.46 3.36
CA VAL A 54 -4.10 14.08 3.79
C VAL A 54 -3.50 13.09 2.80
N ASP A 55 -3.77 13.26 1.51
CA ASP A 55 -3.23 12.40 0.44
C ASP A 55 -1.69 12.42 0.43
N LYS A 56 -1.07 13.60 0.47
CA LYS A 56 0.40 13.73 0.58
C LYS A 56 0.97 13.00 1.81
N GLY A 57 0.31 13.12 2.97
CA GLY A 57 0.75 12.45 4.19
C GLY A 57 0.78 10.92 4.05
N ILE A 58 -0.20 10.36 3.33
CA ILE A 58 -0.26 8.93 3.01
C ILE A 58 0.85 8.57 2.02
N GLN A 59 0.97 9.29 0.91
CA GLN A 59 1.94 8.98 -0.14
C GLN A 59 3.38 8.99 0.39
N GLU A 60 3.69 9.85 1.36
CA GLU A 60 4.97 9.82 2.06
C GLU A 60 5.16 8.54 2.87
N GLN A 61 4.13 8.04 3.54
CA GLN A 61 4.20 6.76 4.25
C GLN A 61 4.24 5.56 3.30
N LEU A 62 3.71 5.67 2.07
CA LEU A 62 3.83 4.61 1.07
C LEU A 62 5.29 4.40 0.63
N LYS A 63 6.12 5.46 0.62
CA LYS A 63 7.54 5.34 0.26
C LYS A 63 8.33 4.51 1.27
N ALA A 64 7.97 4.59 2.55
CA ALA A 64 8.63 3.91 3.65
C ALA A 64 7.60 3.11 4.47
N GLY A 65 7.29 1.90 3.99
CA GLY A 65 6.28 1.03 4.57
C GLY A 65 6.55 0.69 6.04
N PRO A 66 5.53 0.66 6.92
CA PRO A 66 5.71 0.44 8.36
C PRO A 66 6.27 -0.93 8.77
N LEU A 67 6.32 -1.91 7.86
CA LEU A 67 6.74 -3.28 8.17
C LEU A 67 8.26 -3.47 8.07
N ALA A 68 8.87 -3.01 6.98
CA ALA A 68 10.29 -3.25 6.69
C ALA A 68 10.97 -2.08 5.97
N GLY A 69 10.33 -0.92 5.88
CA GLY A 69 10.87 0.25 5.17
C GLY A 69 10.81 0.17 3.64
N TYR A 70 10.28 -0.93 3.08
CA TYR A 70 10.03 -1.05 1.65
C TYR A 70 8.82 -0.23 1.20
N PRO A 71 8.79 0.21 -0.07
CA PRO A 71 7.63 0.89 -0.61
C PRO A 71 6.41 -0.02 -0.60
N VAL A 72 5.27 0.55 -0.23
CA VAL A 72 3.97 -0.10 -0.26
C VAL A 72 3.34 0.13 -1.63
N VAL A 73 2.93 -0.95 -2.28
CA VAL A 73 2.29 -0.95 -3.60
C VAL A 73 0.89 -1.57 -3.52
N ASP A 74 0.08 -1.31 -4.54
CA ASP A 74 -1.25 -1.89 -4.74
C ASP A 74 -2.21 -1.65 -3.57
N MET A 75 -2.53 -0.37 -3.37
CA MET A 75 -3.36 0.06 -2.25
C MET A 75 -4.41 1.10 -2.65
N GLY A 76 -5.66 0.78 -2.30
CA GLY A 76 -6.78 1.72 -2.32
C GLY A 76 -7.08 2.28 -0.93
N ILE A 77 -7.18 3.60 -0.83
CA ILE A 77 -7.54 4.29 0.39
C ILE A 77 -8.78 5.12 0.15
N ARG A 78 -9.77 4.95 1.02
CA ARG A 78 -10.98 5.77 1.01
C ARG A 78 -11.07 6.62 2.26
N LEU A 79 -11.12 7.93 2.06
CA LEU A 79 -11.40 8.92 3.09
C LEU A 79 -12.92 9.05 3.23
N HIS A 80 -13.48 8.53 4.32
CA HIS A 80 -14.94 8.49 4.53
C HIS A 80 -15.46 9.55 5.49
N PHE A 81 -14.68 9.85 6.53
CA PHE A 81 -15.12 10.75 7.58
C PHE A 81 -13.93 11.48 8.17
N GLY A 82 -14.15 12.72 8.61
CA GLY A 82 -13.35 13.26 9.67
C GLY A 82 -13.86 14.56 10.24
N SER A 83 -13.09 15.13 11.17
CA SER A 83 -13.44 16.32 11.92
C SER A 83 -12.35 17.36 11.79
N TYR A 84 -12.76 18.62 11.79
CA TYR A 84 -11.91 19.79 11.66
C TYR A 84 -12.31 20.83 12.73
N HIS A 85 -11.34 21.59 13.19
CA HIS A 85 -11.52 22.76 14.06
C HIS A 85 -10.74 23.94 13.49
N ASP A 86 -11.41 25.08 13.26
CA ASP A 86 -10.84 26.25 12.59
C ASP A 86 -9.56 26.81 13.24
N VAL A 87 -9.45 26.70 14.56
CA VAL A 87 -8.37 27.33 15.33
C VAL A 87 -7.15 26.43 15.48
N ASP A 88 -7.35 25.13 15.63
CA ASP A 88 -6.29 24.18 15.98
C ASP A 88 -5.85 23.31 14.79
N SER A 89 -6.60 23.31 13.69
CA SER A 89 -6.32 22.44 12.56
C SER A 89 -5.53 23.15 11.48
N SER A 90 -4.38 22.58 11.15
CA SER A 90 -3.47 23.07 10.10
C SER A 90 -3.20 21.98 9.06
N GLU A 91 -2.69 22.37 7.89
CA GLU A 91 -2.30 21.44 6.82
C GLU A 91 -1.35 20.34 7.35
N LEU A 92 -0.37 20.75 8.15
CA LEU A 92 0.61 19.85 8.78
C LEU A 92 -0.05 18.87 9.75
N ALA A 93 -1.07 19.30 10.49
CA ALA A 93 -1.80 18.44 11.41
C ALA A 93 -2.54 17.33 10.66
N PHE A 94 -3.22 17.65 9.55
CA PHE A 94 -3.89 16.66 8.70
C PHE A 94 -2.90 15.67 8.08
N LYS A 95 -1.76 16.16 7.60
CA LYS A 95 -0.69 15.33 7.06
C LYS A 95 -0.17 14.32 8.08
N LEU A 96 0.07 14.77 9.32
CA LEU A 96 0.54 13.91 10.41
C LEU A 96 -0.54 12.92 10.85
N ALA A 97 -1.78 13.36 10.98
CA ALA A 97 -2.92 12.51 11.31
C ALA A 97 -3.10 11.39 10.28
N ALA A 98 -3.01 11.71 8.99
CA ALA A 98 -3.06 10.76 7.89
C ALA A 98 -1.92 9.72 7.98
N SER A 99 -0.71 10.17 8.30
CA SER A 99 0.45 9.29 8.48
C SER A 99 0.28 8.30 9.63
N ILE A 100 -0.30 8.75 10.76
CA ILE A 100 -0.58 7.89 11.92
C ILE A 100 -1.71 6.91 11.58
N ALA A 101 -2.81 7.39 10.99
CA ALA A 101 -3.94 6.58 10.57
C ALA A 101 -3.51 5.47 9.60
N PHE A 102 -2.64 5.80 8.65
CA PHE A 102 -2.05 4.85 7.72
C PHE A 102 -1.26 3.76 8.45
N LYS A 103 -0.35 4.12 9.35
CA LYS A 103 0.46 3.15 10.11
C LYS A 103 -0.40 2.18 10.91
N GLU A 104 -1.43 2.68 11.57
CA GLU A 104 -2.35 1.84 12.35
C GLU A 104 -3.21 0.94 11.47
N GLY A 105 -3.70 1.46 10.35
CA GLY A 105 -4.49 0.70 9.39
C GLY A 105 -3.68 -0.40 8.71
N PHE A 106 -2.46 -0.05 8.29
CA PHE A 106 -1.53 -0.97 7.65
C PHE A 106 -1.21 -2.16 8.56
N LYS A 107 -0.96 -1.93 9.86
CA LYS A 107 -0.72 -3.03 10.82
C LYS A 107 -1.92 -3.98 10.96
N LYS A 108 -3.15 -3.44 10.89
CA LYS A 108 -4.38 -4.25 10.98
C LYS A 108 -4.70 -5.00 9.69
N ALA A 109 -4.19 -4.52 8.56
CA ALA A 109 -4.42 -5.08 7.23
C ALA A 109 -3.65 -6.39 6.95
N LYS A 110 -2.81 -6.88 7.88
CA LYS A 110 -1.95 -8.06 7.72
C LYS A 110 -1.10 -8.01 6.42
N PRO A 111 -0.20 -7.02 6.32
CA PRO A 111 0.58 -6.80 5.11
C PRO A 111 1.55 -7.95 4.86
N VAL A 112 1.77 -8.27 3.59
CA VAL A 112 2.72 -9.28 3.13
C VAL A 112 3.88 -8.61 2.41
N LEU A 113 5.08 -9.18 2.55
CA LEU A 113 6.24 -8.75 1.77
C LEU A 113 6.15 -9.38 0.37
N LEU A 114 6.31 -8.53 -0.64
CA LEU A 114 6.43 -8.97 -2.02
C LEU A 114 7.92 -9.14 -2.35
N GLU A 115 8.28 -10.31 -2.85
CA GLU A 115 9.61 -10.60 -3.37
C GLU A 115 9.59 -10.45 -4.90
N PRO A 116 10.61 -9.85 -5.52
CA PRO A 116 10.67 -9.73 -6.97
C PRO A 116 10.87 -11.10 -7.63
N ILE A 117 10.00 -11.45 -8.57
CA ILE A 117 10.15 -12.65 -9.40
C ILE A 117 10.80 -12.23 -10.72
N MET A 118 12.00 -12.74 -10.97
CA MET A 118 12.76 -12.45 -12.19
C MET A 118 12.48 -13.50 -13.27
N LYS A 119 12.22 -13.05 -14.49
CA LYS A 119 12.25 -13.93 -15.67
C LYS A 119 13.71 -14.08 -16.10
N VAL A 120 14.20 -15.31 -16.14
CA VAL A 120 15.58 -15.64 -16.53
C VAL A 120 15.52 -16.57 -17.74
N GLU A 121 16.30 -16.24 -18.77
CA GLU A 121 16.50 -17.08 -19.95
C GLU A 121 17.92 -17.65 -19.89
N VAL A 122 18.03 -18.96 -20.11
CA VAL A 122 19.29 -19.70 -19.96
C VAL A 122 19.50 -20.53 -21.21
N GLU A 123 20.67 -20.37 -21.83
CA GLU A 123 21.08 -21.15 -23.00
C GLU A 123 22.12 -22.18 -22.56
N THR A 124 21.84 -23.46 -22.77
CA THR A 124 22.78 -24.55 -22.51
C THR A 124 22.68 -25.63 -23.58
N PRO A 125 23.76 -26.40 -23.83
CA PRO A 125 23.68 -27.63 -24.63
C PRO A 125 22.63 -28.60 -24.07
N GLU A 126 22.00 -29.37 -24.95
CA GLU A 126 20.88 -30.27 -24.63
C GLU A 126 21.26 -31.34 -23.59
N GLU A 127 22.54 -31.71 -23.57
CA GLU A 127 23.17 -32.66 -22.64
C GLU A 127 23.06 -32.20 -21.17
N ASN A 128 23.09 -30.89 -20.93
CA ASN A 128 23.16 -30.29 -19.59
C ASN A 128 21.82 -29.68 -19.14
N THR A 129 20.79 -29.74 -19.97
CA THR A 129 19.48 -29.12 -19.69
C THR A 129 18.86 -29.66 -18.39
N GLY A 130 19.02 -30.95 -18.10
CA GLY A 130 18.49 -31.57 -16.88
C GLY A 130 19.11 -31.00 -15.59
N ASP A 131 20.43 -30.87 -15.55
CA ASP A 131 21.16 -30.34 -14.40
C ASP A 131 20.84 -28.87 -14.14
N VAL A 132 20.69 -28.09 -15.22
CA VAL A 132 20.34 -26.66 -15.16
C VAL A 132 18.93 -26.45 -14.62
N ILE A 133 17.94 -27.24 -15.09
CA ILE A 133 16.56 -27.20 -14.55
C ILE A 133 16.56 -27.59 -13.07
N GLY A 134 17.39 -28.56 -12.68
CA GLY A 134 17.59 -28.97 -11.29
C GLY A 134 18.10 -27.84 -10.41
N ASP A 135 19.13 -27.09 -10.84
CA ASP A 135 19.66 -25.95 -10.07
C ASP A 135 18.65 -24.80 -9.96
N LEU A 136 17.93 -24.49 -11.05
CA LEU A 136 16.90 -23.45 -11.05
C LEU A 136 15.75 -23.78 -10.08
N SER A 137 15.32 -25.05 -10.04
CA SER A 137 14.25 -25.50 -9.13
C SER A 137 14.67 -25.41 -7.66
N ARG A 138 15.95 -25.68 -7.35
CA ARG A 138 16.51 -25.51 -5.99
C ARG A 138 16.50 -24.05 -5.53
N ARG A 139 16.63 -23.10 -6.45
CA ARG A 139 16.59 -21.65 -6.18
C ARG A 139 15.16 -21.08 -6.11
N ARG A 140 14.14 -21.93 -5.94
CA ARG A 140 12.71 -21.57 -6.00
C ARG A 140 12.25 -21.05 -7.38
N GLY A 141 13.01 -21.33 -8.43
CA GLY A 141 12.60 -21.03 -9.80
C GLY A 141 11.47 -21.95 -10.24
N MET A 142 10.43 -21.38 -10.84
CA MET A 142 9.39 -22.15 -11.52
C MET A 142 9.73 -22.19 -13.01
N PRO A 143 10.07 -23.36 -13.58
CA PRO A 143 10.34 -23.46 -15.01
C PRO A 143 9.05 -23.14 -15.80
N GLN A 144 9.08 -22.08 -16.58
CA GLN A 144 8.05 -21.81 -17.58
C GLN A 144 8.41 -22.53 -18.88
N ARG A 145 7.38 -22.96 -19.62
CA ARG A 145 7.49 -23.77 -20.84
C ARG A 145 8.60 -23.25 -21.75
N SER A 146 9.56 -24.12 -22.08
CA SER A 146 10.62 -23.85 -23.04
C SER A 146 9.99 -23.55 -24.40
N GLY A 147 10.34 -22.38 -24.95
CA GLY A 147 9.99 -22.02 -26.32
C GLY A 147 10.82 -22.84 -27.28
N ILE A 148 10.25 -23.95 -27.73
CA ILE A 148 10.56 -24.60 -29.00
C ILE A 148 9.26 -24.63 -29.79
#